data_AF-A0A955WCF6-F1
#
_entry.id   AF-A0A955WCF6-F1
#
_cell.length_a   1.000
_cell.length_b   1.000
_cell.length_c   1.000
_cell.angle_alpha   90.00
_cell.angle_beta   90.00
_cell.angle_gamma   90.00
#
_symmetry.space_group_name_H-M   'P 1'
#
loop_
_entity.id
_entity.type
_entity.pdbx_description
1 polymer ?
#
loop_
_entity_poly.entity_id
_entity_poly.type
_entity_poly.pdbx_seq_one_letter_code
_entity_poly.pdbx_strand_id
1 'polypeptide(L)'
;MTKPDARRAALCSLLMLSACSTEFPTLQVGPAGFQHPTYGYAIAPESGSRSVLPVGWQAHPSAALSREVPVDQDGDGVLDGSVEVPLFDLVYSDGGARGTIFVSTFPTSREVAASELERVLGSYVTSAARAGRVTYGFPRAVSSSAPPVASRLLGSRAREVDGRPAHELLFELADVPEAQVTDATVWTRGHVVLVRPELTFSDHQYSRAHGASTAAFFPVLMVLGYASSAAEFSARHDAFEGLLRRLRFTQEPAARELGAALRPCVQQETLVELLVLPEGRVGAHAALPDEPTERCVSGALVSARLPAAEWPRTFALRVTPATEVQ
;
A
#
# COMPACT_ATOMS: atom_id res chain seq x y z
N MET A 1 -37.74 49.38 3.36
CA MET A 1 -36.35 49.23 2.89
C MET A 1 -35.42 49.26 4.08
N THR A 2 -35.19 48.11 4.69
CA THR A 2 -34.27 47.94 5.84
C THR A 2 -32.95 47.39 5.31
N LYS A 3 -31.84 48.10 5.58
CA LYS A 3 -30.48 47.70 5.18
C LYS A 3 -30.11 46.37 5.88
N PRO A 4 -29.59 45.37 5.17
CA PRO A 4 -29.14 44.12 5.79
C PRO A 4 -27.83 44.34 6.57
N ASP A 5 -27.76 43.75 7.76
CA ASP A 5 -26.65 43.81 8.71
C ASP A 5 -25.35 43.25 8.11
N ALA A 6 -24.37 44.14 7.89
CA ALA A 6 -23.02 43.82 7.42
C ALA A 6 -22.26 42.82 8.33
N ARG A 7 -22.71 42.63 9.58
CA ARG A 7 -22.12 41.66 10.52
C ARG A 7 -22.48 40.19 10.23
N ARG A 8 -23.60 39.90 9.56
CA ARG A 8 -23.95 38.52 9.16
C ARG A 8 -23.27 38.09 7.85
N ALA A 9 -23.04 39.04 6.94
CA ALA A 9 -22.27 38.77 5.72
C ALA A 9 -20.79 38.46 6.02
N ALA A 10 -20.19 39.10 7.03
CA ALA A 10 -18.82 38.81 7.45
C ALA A 10 -18.65 37.42 8.08
N LEU A 11 -19.67 36.89 8.78
CA LEU A 11 -19.60 35.57 9.41
C LEU A 11 -19.71 34.42 8.40
N CYS A 12 -20.49 34.59 7.33
CA CYS A 12 -20.52 33.61 6.22
C CYS A 12 -19.25 33.64 5.37
N SER A 13 -18.59 34.79 5.23
CA SER A 13 -17.32 34.89 4.50
C SER A 13 -16.11 34.37 5.27
N LEU A 14 -16.20 34.24 6.61
CA LEU A 14 -15.16 33.64 7.45
C LEU A 14 -15.24 32.11 7.56
N LEU A 15 -16.37 31.50 7.18
CA LEU A 15 -16.53 30.05 7.06
C LEU A 15 -16.10 29.49 5.69
N MET A 16 -15.67 30.36 4.76
CA MET A 16 -15.20 29.99 3.42
C MET A 16 -13.68 30.17 3.25
N LEU A 17 -12.95 30.42 4.34
CA LEU A 17 -11.49 30.45 4.35
C LEU A 17 -10.96 29.14 4.94
N SER A 18 -10.22 28.41 4.11
CA SER A 18 -9.46 27.18 4.39
C SER A 18 -10.20 25.83 4.36
N ALA A 19 -11.07 25.63 3.36
CA ALA A 19 -11.03 24.35 2.65
C ALA A 19 -9.88 24.40 1.63
N CYS A 20 -8.65 24.64 2.10
CA CYS A 20 -7.49 24.29 1.31
C CYS A 20 -7.60 22.78 1.13
N SER A 21 -7.82 22.33 -0.10
CA SER A 21 -7.48 20.98 -0.48
C SER A 21 -6.03 20.77 -0.04
N THR A 22 -5.81 20.06 1.05
CA THR A 22 -4.51 19.44 1.25
C THR A 22 -4.39 18.47 0.09
N GLU A 23 -3.68 18.90 -0.96
CA GLU A 23 -3.21 18.00 -1.99
C GLU A 23 -2.58 16.81 -1.26
N PHE A 24 -2.93 15.60 -1.67
CA PHE A 24 -2.26 14.40 -1.16
C PHE A 24 -0.74 14.63 -1.22
N PRO A 25 0.03 14.13 -0.24
CA PRO A 25 1.45 14.41 -0.19
C PRO A 25 2.05 13.99 -1.52
N THR A 26 2.73 14.92 -2.17
CA THR A 26 3.49 14.58 -3.36
C THR A 26 4.57 13.57 -2.94
N LEU A 27 4.72 12.49 -3.72
CA LEU A 27 5.78 11.51 -3.52
C LEU A 27 7.14 12.22 -3.49
N GLN A 28 7.74 12.40 -2.31
CA GLN A 28 9.04 13.03 -2.18
C GLN A 28 10.13 11.96 -2.10
N VAL A 29 10.88 11.82 -3.20
CA VAL A 29 12.16 11.10 -3.19
C VAL A 29 13.23 12.09 -2.75
N GLY A 30 13.71 11.94 -1.53
CA GLY A 30 14.75 12.79 -0.94
C GLY A 30 16.15 12.19 -1.08
N PRO A 31 17.19 12.89 -0.60
CA PRO A 31 18.57 12.38 -0.57
C PRO A 31 18.73 11.07 0.22
N ALA A 32 17.82 10.81 1.17
CA ALA A 32 17.77 9.57 1.96
C ALA A 32 16.99 8.44 1.25
N GLY A 33 16.57 8.64 0.00
CA GLY A 33 15.75 7.71 -0.76
C GLY A 33 14.26 8.05 -0.68
N PHE A 34 13.42 7.02 -0.77
CA PHE A 34 11.97 7.14 -0.65
C PHE A 34 11.52 6.71 0.75
N GLN A 35 10.61 7.48 1.35
CA GLN A 35 9.89 7.09 2.55
C GLN A 35 8.40 7.23 2.26
N HIS A 36 7.64 6.17 2.50
CA HIS A 36 6.20 6.23 2.30
C HIS A 36 5.56 7.10 3.39
N PRO A 37 4.69 8.07 3.05
CA PRO A 37 4.17 9.05 4.01
C PRO A 37 3.26 8.41 5.08
N THR A 38 2.57 7.35 4.69
CA THR A 38 1.56 6.68 5.52
C THR A 38 2.04 5.37 6.17
N TYR A 39 2.61 4.48 5.36
CA TYR A 39 3.10 3.18 5.80
C TYR A 39 4.58 3.25 6.21
N GLY A 40 4.97 2.46 7.22
CA GLY A 40 6.33 2.39 7.73
C GLY A 40 7.31 1.62 6.83
N TYR A 41 7.42 1.97 5.55
CA TYR A 41 8.43 1.42 4.65
C TYR A 41 9.20 2.50 3.89
N ALA A 42 10.43 2.17 3.53
CA ALA A 42 11.35 3.05 2.83
C ALA A 42 12.15 2.27 1.78
N ILE A 43 12.66 2.98 0.77
CA ILE A 43 13.59 2.45 -0.21
C ILE A 43 14.83 3.33 -0.17
N ALA A 44 15.94 2.76 0.30
CA ALA A 44 17.22 3.46 0.35
C ALA A 44 17.64 3.92 -1.06
N PRO A 45 18.42 5.00 -1.22
CA PRO A 45 18.85 5.47 -2.54
C PRO A 45 19.77 4.44 -3.21
N GLU A 46 19.87 4.53 -4.54
CA GLU A 46 20.90 3.82 -5.30
C GLU A 46 22.29 4.32 -4.87
N SER A 47 23.28 3.42 -4.82
CA SER A 47 24.62 3.78 -4.31
C SER A 47 25.23 4.94 -5.10
N GLY A 48 25.62 6.01 -4.40
CA GLY A 48 26.18 7.22 -5.03
C GLY A 48 25.16 8.11 -5.76
N SER A 49 23.86 7.85 -5.61
CA SER A 49 22.77 8.62 -6.23
C SER A 49 21.83 9.22 -5.18
N ARG A 50 21.04 10.23 -5.59
CA ARG A 50 19.88 10.72 -4.82
C ARG A 50 18.56 10.10 -5.28
N SER A 51 18.60 9.25 -6.30
CA SER A 51 17.43 8.54 -6.85
C SER A 51 17.33 7.13 -6.27
N VAL A 52 16.11 6.61 -6.20
CA VAL A 52 15.85 5.19 -5.89
C VAL A 52 16.16 4.25 -7.05
N LEU A 53 16.39 4.76 -8.26
CA LEU A 53 16.78 3.98 -9.43
C LEU A 53 18.04 4.54 -10.11
N PRO A 54 18.77 3.70 -10.89
CA PRO A 54 19.91 4.15 -11.68
C PRO A 54 19.57 5.26 -12.69
N VAL A 55 20.60 5.94 -13.20
CA VAL A 55 20.47 6.94 -14.25
C VAL A 55 19.78 6.34 -15.49
N GLY A 56 18.85 7.08 -16.07
CA GLY A 56 18.05 6.66 -17.24
C GLY A 56 16.59 6.34 -16.89
N TRP A 57 16.31 6.01 -15.63
CA TRP A 57 14.95 5.87 -15.12
C TRP A 57 14.37 7.22 -14.73
N GLN A 58 13.16 7.51 -15.22
CA GLN A 58 12.43 8.74 -14.95
C GLN A 58 11.13 8.40 -14.26
N ALA A 59 10.74 9.22 -13.28
CA ALA A 59 9.45 9.08 -12.63
C ALA A 59 8.36 9.24 -13.69
N HIS A 60 7.50 8.23 -13.81
CA HIS A 60 6.39 8.25 -14.73
C HIS A 60 5.28 9.14 -14.15
N PRO A 61 4.77 10.13 -14.88
CA PRO A 61 3.62 10.90 -14.46
C PRO A 61 2.34 10.06 -14.65
N SER A 62 2.09 9.06 -13.80
CA SER A 62 0.78 8.40 -13.74
C SER A 62 0.04 8.85 -12.49
N ALA A 63 -0.57 10.03 -12.55
CA ALA A 63 -1.46 10.52 -11.51
C ALA A 63 -2.86 9.92 -11.71
N ALA A 64 -3.05 8.68 -11.27
CA ALA A 64 -4.32 8.35 -10.64
C ALA A 64 -4.16 8.84 -9.19
N LEU A 65 -4.83 9.93 -8.82
CA LEU A 65 -4.71 10.50 -7.47
C LEU A 65 -5.26 9.55 -6.41
N SER A 66 -6.11 8.61 -6.81
CA SER A 66 -6.80 7.67 -5.94
C SER A 66 -7.20 6.38 -6.64
N ARG A 67 -7.43 5.34 -5.84
CA ARG A 67 -8.00 4.05 -6.21
C ARG A 67 -9.15 3.73 -5.27
N GLU A 68 -10.24 3.26 -5.84
CA GLU A 68 -11.32 2.63 -5.10
C GLU A 68 -10.93 1.19 -4.74
N VAL A 69 -10.99 0.88 -3.45
CA VAL A 69 -10.66 -0.43 -2.90
C VAL A 69 -11.95 -1.03 -2.34
N PRO A 70 -12.40 -2.19 -2.85
CA PRO A 70 -13.55 -2.87 -2.26
C PRO A 70 -13.21 -3.28 -0.82
N VAL A 71 -14.12 -3.01 0.09
CA VAL A 71 -13.96 -3.30 1.52
C VAL A 71 -15.03 -4.26 1.99
N ASP A 72 -14.58 -5.17 2.84
CA ASP A 72 -15.37 -6.13 3.61
C ASP A 72 -14.90 -5.90 5.06
N GLN A 73 -15.66 -5.09 5.79
CA GLN A 73 -15.39 -4.59 7.14
C GLN A 73 -15.64 -5.66 8.18
N ASP A 74 -16.70 -6.46 8.02
CA ASP A 74 -17.08 -7.49 8.99
C ASP A 74 -16.44 -8.86 8.70
N GLY A 75 -15.82 -9.02 7.53
CA GLY A 75 -15.09 -10.20 7.13
C GLY A 75 -15.98 -11.38 6.78
N ASP A 76 -17.25 -11.14 6.43
CA ASP A 76 -18.22 -12.18 6.08
C ASP A 76 -18.07 -12.67 4.62
N GLY A 77 -17.18 -12.05 3.84
CA GLY A 77 -16.93 -12.36 2.43
C GLY A 77 -17.85 -11.60 1.47
N VAL A 78 -18.74 -10.75 1.97
CA VAL A 78 -19.58 -9.82 1.22
C VAL A 78 -18.94 -8.43 1.26
N LEU A 79 -18.91 -7.75 0.12
CA LEU A 79 -18.38 -6.39 0.07
C LEU A 79 -19.39 -5.41 0.67
N ASP A 80 -19.01 -4.76 1.78
CA ASP A 80 -19.78 -3.67 2.40
C ASP A 80 -19.78 -2.39 1.56
N GLY A 81 -18.74 -2.21 0.74
CA GLY A 81 -18.64 -1.07 -0.14
C GLY A 81 -17.23 -0.88 -0.69
N SER A 82 -16.84 0.38 -0.85
CA SER A 82 -15.54 0.75 -1.38
C SER A 82 -14.99 2.01 -0.73
N VAL A 83 -13.69 2.04 -0.48
CA VAL A 83 -12.98 3.22 0.01
C VAL A 83 -12.07 3.79 -1.07
N GLU A 84 -12.12 5.09 -1.28
CA GLU A 84 -11.18 5.79 -2.15
C GLU A 84 -9.88 6.07 -1.39
N VAL A 85 -8.78 5.48 -1.86
CA VAL A 85 -7.46 5.51 -1.22
C VAL A 85 -6.48 6.22 -2.15
N PRO A 86 -5.71 7.22 -1.69
CA PRO A 86 -4.65 7.81 -2.50
C PRO A 86 -3.61 6.77 -2.90
N LEU A 87 -3.12 6.89 -4.13
CA LEU A 87 -2.04 6.06 -4.63
C LEU A 87 -0.71 6.76 -4.37
N PHE A 88 0.16 6.09 -3.61
CA PHE A 88 1.57 6.46 -3.45
C PHE A 88 2.45 5.51 -4.25
N ASP A 89 2.00 5.18 -5.45
CA ASP A 89 2.70 4.25 -6.31
C ASP A 89 3.96 4.93 -6.86
N LEU A 90 5.11 4.28 -6.67
CA LEU A 90 6.31 4.66 -7.41
C LEU A 90 6.22 4.00 -8.77
N VAL A 91 6.23 4.78 -9.84
CA VAL A 91 6.29 4.26 -11.22
C VAL A 91 7.42 4.95 -11.94
N TYR A 92 8.30 4.18 -12.57
CA TYR A 92 9.44 4.67 -13.30
C TYR A 92 9.50 4.04 -14.68
N SER A 93 9.71 4.85 -15.71
CA SER A 93 9.99 4.40 -17.06
C SER A 93 11.46 4.61 -17.40
N ASP A 94 12.07 3.68 -18.13
CA ASP A 94 13.30 3.98 -18.85
C ASP A 94 12.98 5.03 -19.91
N GLY A 95 13.74 6.13 -20.00
CA GLY A 95 13.46 7.31 -20.85
C GLY A 95 13.29 7.04 -22.36
N GLY A 96 13.47 5.79 -22.81
CA GLY A 96 13.14 5.29 -24.15
C GLY A 96 11.85 4.45 -24.26
N ALA A 97 11.02 4.41 -23.20
CA ALA A 97 9.75 3.67 -23.07
C ALA A 97 9.82 2.13 -23.11
N ARG A 98 11.00 1.53 -22.91
CA ARG A 98 11.19 0.07 -23.10
C ARG A 98 11.12 -0.77 -21.84
N GLY A 99 11.03 -0.16 -20.66
CA GLY A 99 10.83 -0.86 -19.41
C GLY A 99 10.17 0.02 -18.36
N THR A 100 9.39 -0.60 -17.47
CA THR A 100 8.72 0.06 -16.36
C THR A 100 8.98 -0.67 -15.06
N ILE A 101 9.35 0.05 -14.01
CA ILE A 101 9.40 -0.44 -12.63
C ILE A 101 8.28 0.23 -11.84
N PHE A 102 7.57 -0.53 -11.02
CA PHE A 102 6.57 0.01 -10.11
C PHE A 102 6.62 -0.60 -8.71
N VAL A 103 6.14 0.17 -7.74
CA VAL A 103 5.87 -0.25 -6.35
C VAL A 103 4.48 0.26 -6.00
N SER A 104 3.59 -0.62 -5.57
CA SER A 104 2.24 -0.24 -5.15
C SER A 104 1.85 -0.99 -3.89
N THR A 105 1.25 -0.28 -2.94
CA THR A 105 0.60 -0.86 -1.77
C THR A 105 -0.90 -0.78 -1.92
N PHE A 106 -1.63 -1.80 -1.48
CA PHE A 106 -3.08 -1.83 -1.56
C PHE A 106 -3.73 -2.48 -0.33
N PRO A 107 -4.70 -1.81 0.30
CA PRO A 107 -5.57 -2.46 1.27
C PRO A 107 -6.36 -3.59 0.61
N THR A 108 -6.65 -4.63 1.37
CA THR A 108 -7.40 -5.80 0.92
C THR A 108 -8.17 -6.43 2.08
N SER A 109 -9.08 -7.36 1.79
CA SER A 109 -9.83 -8.06 2.85
C SER A 109 -8.92 -8.98 3.66
N ARG A 110 -9.33 -9.30 4.90
CA ARG A 110 -8.58 -10.22 5.76
C ARG A 110 -8.45 -11.61 5.14
N GLU A 111 -9.48 -12.07 4.43
CA GLU A 111 -9.46 -13.34 3.70
C GLU A 111 -8.36 -13.36 2.62
N VAL A 112 -8.30 -12.33 1.77
CA VAL A 112 -7.28 -12.24 0.72
C VAL A 112 -5.88 -12.12 1.32
N ALA A 113 -5.74 -11.34 2.40
CA ALA A 113 -4.45 -11.19 3.08
C ALA A 113 -3.94 -12.48 3.72
N ALA A 114 -4.84 -13.33 4.23
CA ALA A 114 -4.54 -14.63 4.82
C ALA A 114 -4.29 -15.73 3.79
N SER A 115 -4.65 -15.50 2.53
CA SER A 115 -4.53 -16.47 1.46
C SER A 115 -3.09 -16.72 1.02
N GLU A 116 -2.83 -17.86 0.38
CA GLU A 116 -1.53 -18.17 -0.22
C GLU A 116 -1.11 -17.08 -1.24
N LEU A 117 0.09 -16.51 -1.07
CA LEU A 117 0.58 -15.42 -1.91
C LEU A 117 0.69 -15.82 -3.38
N GLU A 118 1.01 -17.08 -3.66
CA GLU A 118 0.98 -17.64 -5.02
C GLU A 118 -0.40 -17.50 -5.67
N ARG A 119 -1.47 -17.84 -4.94
CA ARG A 119 -2.84 -17.77 -5.44
C ARG A 119 -3.26 -16.33 -5.70
N VAL A 120 -2.91 -15.43 -4.79
CA VAL A 120 -3.19 -13.99 -4.94
C VAL A 120 -2.42 -13.41 -6.14
N LEU A 121 -1.15 -13.76 -6.31
CA LEU A 121 -0.34 -13.27 -7.44
C LEU A 121 -0.70 -13.94 -8.78
N GLY A 122 -1.23 -15.15 -8.78
CA GLY A 122 -1.74 -15.81 -9.98
C GLY A 122 -2.95 -15.08 -10.59
N SER A 123 -3.83 -14.51 -9.76
CA SER A 123 -4.96 -13.71 -10.26
C SER A 123 -4.52 -12.37 -10.87
N TYR A 124 -3.38 -11.82 -10.44
CA TYR A 124 -2.75 -10.67 -11.09
C TYR A 124 -2.38 -10.99 -12.54
N VAL A 125 -1.72 -12.13 -12.81
CA VAL A 125 -1.31 -12.51 -14.18
C VAL A 125 -2.54 -12.70 -15.07
N THR A 126 -3.59 -13.34 -14.54
CA THR A 126 -4.86 -13.51 -15.24
C THR A 126 -5.46 -12.17 -15.64
N SER A 127 -5.47 -11.22 -14.71
CA SER A 127 -5.97 -9.87 -14.96
C SER A 127 -5.08 -9.08 -15.92
N ALA A 128 -3.76 -9.24 -15.85
CA ALA A 128 -2.81 -8.63 -16.77
C ALA A 128 -2.99 -9.16 -18.21
N ALA A 129 -3.20 -10.46 -18.37
CA ALA A 129 -3.53 -11.09 -19.65
C ALA A 129 -4.88 -10.58 -20.21
N ARG A 130 -5.89 -10.38 -19.36
CA ARG A 130 -7.16 -9.76 -19.78
C ARG A 130 -7.00 -8.28 -20.16
N ALA A 131 -6.11 -7.56 -19.49
CA ALA A 131 -5.83 -6.16 -19.78
C ALA A 131 -4.88 -5.97 -20.98
N GLY A 132 -4.26 -7.04 -21.48
CA GLY A 132 -3.25 -6.99 -22.55
C GLY A 132 -1.93 -6.35 -22.13
N ARG A 133 -1.72 -6.06 -20.83
CA ARG A 133 -0.54 -5.35 -20.33
C ARG A 133 -0.29 -5.65 -18.86
N VAL A 134 0.97 -5.51 -18.45
CA VAL A 134 1.33 -5.47 -17.03
C VAL A 134 0.83 -4.15 -16.44
N THR A 135 -0.13 -4.21 -15.52
CA THR A 135 -0.76 -3.03 -14.92
C THR A 135 -0.08 -2.61 -13.62
N TYR A 136 0.04 -1.30 -13.39
CA TYR A 136 0.50 -0.79 -12.09
C TYR A 136 -0.58 -1.05 -11.02
N GLY A 137 -0.14 -1.46 -9.83
CA GLY A 137 -1.04 -1.85 -8.75
C GLY A 137 -1.77 -3.16 -8.99
N PHE A 138 -2.53 -3.62 -7.99
CA PHE A 138 -3.36 -4.81 -8.16
C PHE A 138 -4.56 -4.47 -9.05
N PRO A 139 -4.75 -5.18 -10.19
CA PRO A 139 -5.80 -4.84 -11.15
C PRO A 139 -7.19 -4.89 -10.52
N ARG A 140 -8.03 -3.89 -10.81
CA ARG A 140 -9.48 -4.02 -10.62
C ARG A 140 -9.97 -5.21 -11.44
N ALA A 141 -11.12 -5.79 -11.06
CA ALA A 141 -11.81 -6.77 -11.89
C ALA A 141 -11.94 -6.22 -13.33
N VAL A 142 -11.12 -6.75 -14.25
CA VAL A 142 -11.14 -6.34 -15.65
C VAL A 142 -12.40 -6.92 -16.27
N SER A 143 -13.16 -6.10 -17.01
CA SER A 143 -14.37 -6.56 -17.70
C SER A 143 -14.11 -7.87 -18.43
N SER A 144 -14.94 -8.88 -18.17
CA SER A 144 -14.82 -10.21 -18.79
C SER A 144 -15.16 -10.21 -20.28
N SER A 145 -15.53 -9.06 -20.85
CA SER A 145 -16.00 -8.92 -22.23
C SER A 145 -14.89 -9.03 -23.28
N ALA A 146 -13.63 -8.78 -22.92
CA ALA A 146 -12.50 -8.96 -23.84
C ALA A 146 -11.86 -10.35 -23.63
N PRO A 147 -11.59 -11.12 -24.71
CA PRO A 147 -10.82 -12.35 -24.59
C PRO A 147 -9.40 -12.03 -24.09
N PRO A 148 -8.81 -12.86 -23.21
CA PRO A 148 -7.45 -12.63 -22.74
C PRO A 148 -6.45 -12.72 -23.90
N VAL A 149 -5.38 -11.95 -23.78
CA VAL A 149 -4.25 -12.05 -24.71
C VAL A 149 -3.39 -13.27 -24.38
N ALA A 150 -2.55 -13.70 -25.32
CA ALA A 150 -1.64 -14.81 -25.14
C ALA A 150 -0.71 -14.55 -23.95
N SER A 151 -0.60 -15.53 -23.06
CA SER A 151 0.25 -15.43 -21.88
C SER A 151 0.95 -16.74 -21.57
N ARG A 152 2.12 -16.67 -20.94
CA ARG A 152 2.81 -17.86 -20.44
C ARG A 152 3.55 -17.56 -19.13
N LEU A 153 3.50 -18.52 -18.22
CA LEU A 153 4.25 -18.49 -16.98
C LEU A 153 5.65 -19.08 -17.22
N LEU A 154 6.69 -18.32 -16.86
CA LEU A 154 8.09 -18.73 -16.99
C LEU A 154 8.67 -19.22 -15.66
N GLY A 155 8.16 -18.70 -14.54
CA GLY A 155 8.60 -19.09 -13.20
C GLY A 155 7.63 -18.64 -12.12
N SER A 156 7.57 -19.42 -11.04
CA SER A 156 6.81 -19.17 -9.82
C SER A 156 7.66 -19.64 -8.65
N ARG A 157 7.90 -18.79 -7.66
CA ARG A 157 8.59 -19.22 -6.43
C ARG A 157 8.31 -18.30 -5.24
N ALA A 158 8.35 -18.89 -4.06
CA ALA A 158 8.42 -18.15 -2.81
C ALA A 158 9.76 -17.41 -2.69
N ARG A 159 9.73 -16.24 -2.07
CA ARG A 159 10.92 -15.45 -1.71
C ARG A 159 10.68 -14.67 -0.43
N GLU A 160 11.72 -14.02 0.07
CA GLU A 160 11.60 -13.02 1.11
C GLU A 160 12.04 -11.66 0.59
N VAL A 161 11.40 -10.60 1.11
CA VAL A 161 11.77 -9.21 0.87
C VAL A 161 11.86 -8.52 2.23
N ASP A 162 13.08 -8.20 2.66
CA ASP A 162 13.36 -7.61 3.97
C ASP A 162 12.75 -8.42 5.14
N GLY A 163 12.90 -9.75 5.09
CA GLY A 163 12.36 -10.67 6.09
C GLY A 163 10.83 -10.81 6.08
N ARG A 164 10.15 -10.27 5.07
CA ARG A 164 8.70 -10.46 4.86
C ARG A 164 8.43 -11.56 3.84
N PRO A 165 7.42 -12.41 4.08
CA PRO A 165 6.97 -13.40 3.11
C PRO A 165 6.58 -12.72 1.80
N ALA A 166 7.06 -13.28 0.69
CA ALA A 166 6.75 -12.82 -0.64
C ALA A 166 6.66 -14.00 -1.63
N HIS A 167 6.00 -13.74 -2.75
CA HIS A 167 5.96 -14.66 -3.88
C HIS A 167 6.29 -13.90 -5.15
N GLU A 168 7.03 -14.50 -6.06
CA GLU A 168 7.36 -13.90 -7.35
C GLU A 168 6.90 -14.74 -8.52
N LEU A 169 6.45 -14.06 -9.58
CA LEU A 169 6.13 -14.65 -10.86
C LEU A 169 6.93 -13.97 -11.97
N LEU A 170 7.52 -14.78 -12.84
CA LEU A 170 8.04 -14.35 -14.13
C LEU A 170 7.10 -14.85 -15.21
N PHE A 171 6.59 -13.97 -16.05
CA PHE A 171 5.61 -14.31 -17.07
C PHE A 171 5.80 -13.45 -18.32
N GLU A 172 5.13 -13.84 -19.39
CA GLU A 172 5.08 -13.06 -20.62
C GLU A 172 3.65 -12.91 -21.11
N LEU A 173 3.39 -11.76 -21.74
CA LEU A 173 2.16 -11.41 -22.42
C LEU A 173 2.48 -11.01 -23.86
N ALA A 174 1.64 -11.38 -24.81
CA ALA A 174 1.68 -10.84 -26.16
C ALA A 174 0.30 -10.29 -26.49
N ASP A 175 0.23 -9.08 -27.06
CA ASP A 175 -1.02 -8.38 -27.41
C ASP A 175 -1.70 -8.98 -28.65
N VAL A 176 -1.90 -10.30 -28.63
CA VAL A 176 -2.58 -11.11 -29.65
C VAL A 176 -3.29 -12.27 -28.95
N PRO A 177 -4.39 -12.81 -29.50
CA PRO A 177 -4.98 -14.05 -29.01
C PRO A 177 -3.99 -15.23 -29.10
N GLU A 178 -4.13 -16.23 -28.23
CA GLU A 178 -3.26 -17.41 -28.19
C GLU A 178 -3.19 -18.16 -29.53
N ALA A 179 -4.30 -18.26 -30.25
CA ALA A 179 -4.37 -18.90 -31.57
C ALA A 179 -3.63 -18.13 -32.69
N GLN A 180 -3.21 -16.88 -32.43
CA GLN A 180 -2.53 -16.01 -33.39
C GLN A 180 -1.03 -15.82 -33.08
N VAL A 181 -0.49 -16.60 -32.13
CA VAL A 181 0.93 -16.57 -31.80
C VAL A 181 1.75 -17.13 -32.97
N THR A 182 2.79 -16.39 -33.37
CA THR A 182 3.74 -16.75 -34.43
C THR A 182 5.17 -16.52 -33.93
N ASP A 183 6.17 -16.95 -34.72
CA ASP A 183 7.58 -16.68 -34.42
C ASP A 183 7.94 -15.19 -34.41
N ALA A 184 7.12 -14.34 -35.05
CA ALA A 184 7.28 -12.89 -35.07
C ALA A 184 6.57 -12.18 -33.91
N THR A 185 5.83 -12.91 -33.07
CA THR A 185 5.08 -12.33 -31.96
C THR A 185 6.02 -11.69 -30.94
N VAL A 186 5.79 -10.40 -30.68
CA VAL A 186 6.54 -9.64 -29.68
C VAL A 186 5.93 -9.87 -28.31
N TRP A 187 6.76 -10.33 -27.38
CA TRP A 187 6.37 -10.59 -26.00
C TRP A 187 6.82 -9.44 -25.09
N THR A 188 5.93 -9.03 -24.21
CA THR A 188 6.26 -8.27 -23.01
C THR A 188 6.53 -9.25 -21.88
N ARG A 189 7.69 -9.13 -21.23
CA ARG A 189 8.04 -9.93 -20.06
C ARG A 189 7.82 -9.12 -18.79
N GLY A 190 7.13 -9.72 -17.83
CA GLY A 190 6.86 -9.16 -16.52
C GLY A 190 7.50 -10.00 -15.42
N HIS A 191 8.15 -9.35 -14.45
CA HIS A 191 8.52 -9.92 -13.16
C HIS A 191 7.79 -9.15 -12.07
N VAL A 192 6.93 -9.84 -11.34
CA VAL A 192 6.14 -9.25 -10.25
C VAL A 192 6.42 -9.99 -8.95
N VAL A 193 6.49 -9.22 -7.87
CA VAL A 193 6.72 -9.70 -6.51
C VAL A 193 5.58 -9.18 -5.64
N LEU A 194 4.82 -10.10 -5.05
CA LEU A 194 3.81 -9.80 -4.05
C LEU A 194 4.39 -10.04 -2.67
N VAL A 195 4.39 -9.01 -1.82
CA VAL A 195 4.90 -9.05 -0.46
C VAL A 195 3.71 -8.95 0.51
N ARG A 196 3.79 -9.69 1.62
CA ARG A 196 2.95 -9.51 2.82
C ARG A 196 3.72 -8.68 3.84
N PRO A 197 3.58 -7.34 3.83
CA PRO A 197 4.46 -6.46 4.59
C PRO A 197 4.08 -6.30 6.08
N GLU A 198 2.95 -6.88 6.51
CA GLU A 198 2.33 -6.67 7.83
C GLU A 198 1.96 -5.20 8.09
N LEU A 199 1.46 -4.53 7.05
CA LEU A 199 0.94 -3.17 7.12
C LEU A 199 -0.59 -3.19 7.22
N THR A 200 -1.17 -2.13 7.79
CA THR A 200 -2.62 -1.96 7.91
C THR A 200 -3.06 -0.60 7.40
N PHE A 201 -4.30 -0.51 6.95
CA PHE A 201 -4.99 0.68 6.45
C PHE A 201 -6.26 0.90 7.26
N SER A 202 -6.59 2.16 7.56
CA SER A 202 -7.84 2.51 8.23
C SER A 202 -8.76 3.29 7.30
N ASP A 203 -10.05 2.98 7.29
CA ASP A 203 -11.05 3.79 6.57
C ASP A 203 -11.12 5.24 7.07
N HIS A 204 -10.74 5.50 8.31
CA HIS A 204 -10.64 6.84 8.88
C HIS A 204 -9.36 7.58 8.46
N GLN A 205 -8.39 6.91 7.83
CA GLN A 205 -7.09 7.49 7.49
C GLN A 205 -7.20 8.68 6.53
N TYR A 206 -8.21 8.68 5.66
CA TYR A 206 -8.51 9.76 4.73
C TYR A 206 -9.93 10.32 4.89
N SER A 207 -10.67 9.83 5.90
CA SER A 207 -11.99 10.35 6.22
C SER A 207 -11.88 11.75 6.81
N ARG A 208 -12.70 12.68 6.32
CA ARG A 208 -12.84 14.01 6.93
C ARG A 208 -13.70 13.98 8.20
N ALA A 209 -14.44 12.91 8.43
CA ALA A 209 -15.32 12.75 9.59
C ALA A 209 -14.50 12.27 10.81
N HIS A 210 -13.95 13.23 11.55
CA HIS A 210 -13.25 12.96 12.81
C HIS A 210 -14.31 12.89 13.92
N GLY A 211 -14.49 11.73 14.55
CA GLY A 211 -15.46 11.62 15.67
C GLY A 211 -15.73 10.23 16.26
N ALA A 212 -15.39 9.13 15.58
CA ALA A 212 -15.53 7.78 16.12
C ALA A 212 -14.18 7.24 16.63
N SER A 213 -14.17 6.67 17.84
CA SER A 213 -12.98 6.10 18.49
C SER A 213 -12.57 4.74 17.91
N THR A 214 -13.52 4.04 17.28
CA THR A 214 -13.32 2.76 16.57
C THR A 214 -13.36 3.01 15.06
N ALA A 215 -12.41 2.44 14.33
CA ALA A 215 -12.33 2.51 12.87
C ALA A 215 -12.20 1.09 12.29
N ALA A 216 -12.56 0.91 11.02
CA ALA A 216 -12.29 -0.35 10.33
C ALA A 216 -10.82 -0.38 9.89
N PHE A 217 -10.19 -1.54 10.03
CA PHE A 217 -8.81 -1.76 9.64
C PHE A 217 -8.69 -2.93 8.67
N PHE A 218 -7.88 -2.73 7.63
CA PHE A 218 -7.70 -3.63 6.51
C PHE A 218 -6.22 -3.95 6.33
N PRO A 219 -5.85 -5.22 6.17
CA PRO A 219 -4.48 -5.59 5.81
C PRO A 219 -4.06 -4.96 4.48
N VAL A 220 -2.77 -4.64 4.37
CA VAL A 220 -2.18 -4.07 3.16
C VAL A 220 -1.20 -5.06 2.55
N LEU A 221 -1.35 -5.34 1.26
CA LEU A 221 -0.38 -6.06 0.45
C LEU A 221 0.46 -5.07 -0.38
N MET A 222 1.66 -5.50 -0.78
CA MET A 222 2.53 -4.70 -1.64
C MET A 222 2.88 -5.50 -2.89
N VAL A 223 2.68 -4.92 -4.07
CA VAL A 223 3.13 -5.47 -5.34
C VAL A 223 4.23 -4.58 -5.91
N LEU A 224 5.36 -5.19 -6.23
CA LEU A 224 6.45 -4.59 -6.98
C LEU A 224 6.52 -5.27 -8.33
N GLY A 225 6.82 -4.54 -9.39
CA GLY A 225 6.97 -5.17 -10.69
C GLY A 225 7.92 -4.46 -11.61
N TYR A 226 8.45 -5.24 -12.55
CA TYR A 226 9.21 -4.79 -13.69
C TYR A 226 8.65 -5.42 -14.96
N ALA A 227 8.40 -4.60 -15.97
CA ALA A 227 7.93 -5.05 -17.28
C ALA A 227 8.76 -4.41 -18.39
N SER A 228 9.05 -5.17 -19.46
CA SER A 228 9.74 -4.68 -20.66
C SER A 228 9.46 -5.58 -21.85
N SER A 229 10.00 -5.26 -23.03
CA SER A 229 10.11 -6.26 -24.09
C SER A 229 10.92 -7.47 -23.61
N ALA A 230 10.55 -8.68 -24.03
CA ALA A 230 11.25 -9.90 -23.63
C ALA A 230 12.72 -9.90 -24.10
N ALA A 231 13.00 -9.27 -25.24
CA ALA A 231 14.34 -9.14 -25.80
C ALA A 231 15.27 -8.25 -24.95
N GLU A 232 14.73 -7.23 -24.29
CA GLU A 232 15.53 -6.24 -23.53
C GLU A 232 15.45 -6.46 -22.01
N PHE A 233 14.66 -7.43 -21.57
CA PHE A 233 14.35 -7.65 -20.16
C PHE A 233 15.59 -7.79 -19.28
N SER A 234 16.52 -8.66 -19.66
CA SER A 234 17.73 -8.90 -18.88
C SER A 234 18.67 -7.68 -18.82
N ALA A 235 18.59 -6.76 -19.77
CA ALA A 235 19.50 -5.61 -19.84
C ALA A 235 19.25 -4.57 -18.74
N ARG A 236 18.04 -4.55 -18.16
CA ARG A 236 17.63 -3.56 -17.15
C ARG A 236 17.04 -4.17 -15.88
N HIS A 237 16.86 -5.49 -15.83
CA HIS A 237 16.29 -6.21 -14.68
C HIS A 237 17.04 -5.97 -13.37
N ASP A 238 18.36 -5.79 -13.41
CA ASP A 238 19.17 -5.55 -12.21
C ASP A 238 18.75 -4.28 -11.43
N ALA A 239 18.16 -3.28 -12.10
CA ALA A 239 17.64 -2.10 -11.43
C ALA A 239 16.44 -2.44 -10.53
N PHE A 240 15.60 -3.38 -10.95
CA PHE A 240 14.46 -3.87 -10.18
C PHE A 240 14.91 -4.72 -8.98
N GLU A 241 15.85 -5.65 -9.17
CA GLU A 241 16.43 -6.43 -8.06
C GLU A 241 17.20 -5.54 -7.08
N GLY A 242 17.89 -4.51 -7.57
CA GLY A 242 18.53 -3.49 -6.75
C GLY A 242 17.53 -2.75 -5.86
N LEU A 243 16.37 -2.35 -6.42
CA LEU A 243 15.29 -1.73 -5.66
C LEU A 243 14.73 -2.67 -4.59
N LEU A 244 14.44 -3.93 -4.94
CA LEU A 244 13.95 -4.95 -4.00
C LEU A 244 14.90 -5.15 -2.82
N ARG A 245 16.22 -5.22 -3.07
CA ARG A 245 17.24 -5.36 -2.03
C ARG A 245 17.36 -4.15 -1.11
N ARG A 246 16.88 -2.97 -1.53
CA ARG A 246 16.93 -1.71 -0.78
C ARG A 246 15.63 -1.34 -0.08
N LEU A 247 14.54 -2.06 -0.36
CA LEU A 247 13.26 -1.92 0.35
C LEU A 247 13.44 -2.35 1.81
N ARG A 248 12.97 -1.52 2.74
CA ARG A 248 13.01 -1.75 4.18
C ARG A 248 11.64 -1.49 4.80
N PHE A 249 11.17 -2.40 5.64
CA PHE A 249 10.03 -2.24 6.53
C PHE A 249 10.53 -1.80 7.90
N THR A 250 10.43 -0.51 8.17
CA THR A 250 10.94 0.08 9.40
C THR A 250 9.86 0.13 10.45
N GLN A 251 10.02 -0.63 11.53
CA GLN A 251 9.27 -0.35 12.75
C GLN A 251 9.88 0.84 13.47
N GLU A 252 9.07 1.87 13.69
CA GLU A 252 9.48 3.03 14.45
C GLU A 252 9.80 2.64 15.90
N PRO A 253 10.88 3.17 16.52
CA PRO A 253 11.19 2.91 17.92
C PRO A 253 10.02 3.17 18.86
N ALA A 254 9.28 4.26 18.67
CA ALA A 254 8.10 4.59 19.47
C ALA A 254 6.97 3.54 19.32
N ALA A 255 6.83 2.92 18.15
CA ALA A 255 5.87 1.84 17.92
C ALA A 255 6.27 0.56 18.68
N ARG A 256 7.57 0.27 18.79
CA ARG A 256 8.09 -0.84 19.62
C ARG A 256 7.86 -0.61 21.11
N GLU A 257 8.11 0.61 21.59
CA GLU A 257 7.84 1.01 22.98
C GLU A 257 6.36 0.91 23.31
N LEU A 258 5.50 1.36 22.39
CA LEU A 258 4.05 1.21 22.53
C LEU A 258 3.66 -0.27 22.60
N GLY A 259 4.19 -1.12 21.71
CA GLY A 259 3.96 -2.56 21.77
C GLY A 259 4.37 -3.18 23.11
N ALA A 260 5.48 -2.74 23.70
CA ALA A 260 5.91 -3.18 25.03
C ALA A 260 4.96 -2.72 26.15
N ALA A 261 4.45 -1.49 26.07
CA ALA A 261 3.49 -0.93 27.02
C ALA A 261 2.12 -1.63 26.97
N LEU A 262 1.77 -2.24 25.84
CA LEU A 262 0.51 -2.98 25.65
C LEU A 262 0.56 -4.43 26.15
N ARG A 263 1.75 -5.00 26.40
CA ARG A 263 1.90 -6.40 26.84
C ARG A 263 1.09 -6.77 28.08
N PRO A 264 0.96 -5.91 29.13
CA PRO A 264 0.15 -6.23 30.30
C PRO A 264 -1.35 -6.31 30.01
N CYS A 265 -1.80 -5.76 28.88
CA CYS A 265 -3.22 -5.71 28.53
C CYS A 265 -3.71 -6.95 27.77
N VAL A 266 -2.83 -7.84 27.31
CA VAL A 266 -3.19 -8.96 26.44
C VAL A 266 -2.88 -10.30 27.10
N GLN A 267 -3.78 -11.27 26.94
CA GLN A 267 -3.65 -12.64 27.50
C GLN A 267 -3.16 -13.67 26.48
N GLN A 268 -3.26 -13.34 25.19
CA GLN A 268 -2.73 -14.11 24.07
C GLN A 268 -2.10 -13.16 23.07
N GLU A 269 -1.46 -13.70 22.03
CA GLU A 269 -0.96 -12.85 20.95
C GLU A 269 -2.13 -12.10 20.29
N THR A 270 -2.06 -10.78 20.34
CA THR A 270 -3.13 -9.90 19.84
C THR A 270 -2.55 -8.92 18.83
N LEU A 271 -3.19 -8.80 17.67
CA LEU A 271 -2.90 -7.76 16.71
C LEU A 271 -3.63 -6.47 17.11
N VAL A 272 -2.89 -5.43 17.43
CA VAL A 272 -3.42 -4.10 17.72
C VAL A 272 -3.17 -3.20 16.51
N GLU A 273 -4.24 -2.85 15.81
CA GLU A 273 -4.19 -1.96 14.65
C GLU A 273 -4.66 -0.57 15.05
N LEU A 274 -3.90 0.46 14.68
CA LEU A 274 -4.14 1.81 15.17
C LEU A 274 -3.83 2.89 14.12
N LEU A 275 -4.61 3.96 14.16
CA LEU A 275 -4.45 5.17 13.37
C LEU A 275 -3.82 6.26 14.26
N VAL A 276 -2.71 6.82 13.80
CA VAL A 276 -2.00 7.93 14.43
C VAL A 276 -2.21 9.19 13.61
N LEU A 277 -2.73 10.24 14.26
CA LEU A 277 -2.95 11.54 13.66
C LEU A 277 -1.61 12.30 13.47
N PRO A 278 -1.56 13.31 12.59
CA PRO A 278 -0.33 14.07 12.31
C PRO A 278 0.39 14.60 13.55
N GLU A 279 -0.36 15.02 14.58
CA GLU A 279 0.18 15.49 15.86
C GLU A 279 0.75 14.38 16.77
N GLY A 280 0.78 13.13 16.31
CA GLY A 280 1.38 12.00 17.04
C GLY A 280 0.45 11.31 18.05
N ARG A 281 -0.83 11.70 18.11
CA ARG A 281 -1.82 11.05 18.97
C ARG A 281 -2.50 9.88 18.27
N VAL A 282 -2.86 8.85 19.03
CA VAL A 282 -3.72 7.77 18.51
C VAL A 282 -5.14 8.32 18.35
N GLY A 283 -5.65 8.32 17.12
CA GLY A 283 -6.97 8.80 16.77
C GLY A 283 -8.05 7.72 16.81
N ALA A 284 -7.69 6.49 16.44
CA ALA A 284 -8.57 5.32 16.49
C ALA A 284 -7.75 4.03 16.58
N HIS A 285 -8.40 2.94 16.99
CA HIS A 285 -7.87 1.58 16.88
C HIS A 285 -8.97 0.59 16.50
N ALA A 286 -8.56 -0.60 16.02
CA ALA A 286 -9.46 -1.70 15.74
C ALA A 286 -10.09 -2.21 17.04
N ALA A 287 -11.34 -2.69 16.94
CA ALA A 287 -12.00 -3.34 18.06
C ALA A 287 -11.24 -4.61 18.48
N LEU A 288 -11.09 -4.82 19.79
CA LEU A 288 -10.43 -5.98 20.37
C LEU A 288 -11.44 -7.05 20.80
N PRO A 289 -11.03 -8.32 20.92
CA PRO A 289 -11.96 -9.45 21.05
C PRO A 289 -12.74 -9.49 22.36
N ASP A 290 -12.26 -8.84 23.42
CA ASP A 290 -12.89 -8.86 24.74
C ASP A 290 -12.82 -7.50 25.44
N GLU A 291 -13.85 -7.20 26.23
CA GLU A 291 -14.02 -5.91 26.92
C GLU A 291 -12.86 -5.58 27.90
N PRO A 292 -12.31 -6.52 28.69
CA PRO A 292 -11.13 -6.26 29.51
C PRO A 292 -9.90 -5.81 28.70
N THR A 293 -9.57 -6.53 27.64
CA THR A 293 -8.44 -6.21 26.75
C THR A 293 -8.67 -4.86 26.07
N GLU A 294 -9.87 -4.63 25.52
CA GLU A 294 -10.28 -3.36 24.93
C GLU A 294 -10.05 -2.20 25.90
N ARG A 295 -10.61 -2.28 27.11
CA ARG A 295 -10.50 -1.20 28.11
C ARG A 295 -9.06 -0.89 28.49
N CYS A 296 -8.22 -1.91 28.66
CA CYS A 296 -6.81 -1.73 29.02
C CYS A 296 -6.02 -1.10 27.86
N VAL A 297 -6.16 -1.64 26.65
CA VAL A 297 -5.46 -1.15 25.46
C VAL A 297 -5.88 0.28 25.12
N SER A 298 -7.18 0.58 25.09
CA SER A 298 -7.66 1.95 24.85
C SER A 298 -7.08 2.93 25.88
N GLY A 299 -7.04 2.54 27.16
CA GLY A 299 -6.43 3.34 28.23
C GLY A 299 -4.95 3.66 27.98
N ALA A 300 -4.17 2.66 27.56
CA ALA A 300 -2.76 2.85 27.21
C ALA A 300 -2.59 3.76 25.97
N LEU A 301 -3.39 3.53 24.91
CA LEU A 301 -3.32 4.27 23.65
C LEU A 301 -3.65 5.76 23.78
N VAL A 302 -4.60 6.14 24.65
CA VAL A 302 -4.97 7.55 24.89
C VAL A 302 -3.76 8.38 25.37
N SER A 303 -2.91 7.77 26.19
CA SER A 303 -1.70 8.40 26.73
C SER A 303 -0.49 8.32 25.79
N ALA A 304 -0.53 7.44 24.79
CA ALA A 304 0.57 7.22 23.87
C ALA A 304 0.85 8.47 23.00
N ARG A 305 2.13 8.71 22.74
CA ARG A 305 2.60 9.76 21.84
C ARG A 305 3.65 9.18 20.91
N LEU A 306 3.34 9.16 19.63
CA LEU A 306 4.28 8.81 18.57
C LEU A 306 4.87 10.10 17.97
N PRO A 307 6.01 10.03 17.26
CA PRO A 307 6.58 11.18 16.57
C PRO A 307 5.56 11.86 15.68
N ALA A 308 5.54 13.19 15.62
CA ALA A 308 4.68 13.89 14.69
C ALA A 308 5.06 13.54 13.24
N ALA A 309 4.08 13.55 12.35
CA ALA A 309 4.25 13.30 10.93
C ALA A 309 3.41 14.30 10.14
N GLU A 310 3.74 14.46 8.86
CA GLU A 310 2.97 15.35 7.98
C GLU A 310 1.58 14.78 7.68
N TRP A 311 1.42 13.45 7.72
CA TRP A 311 0.20 12.73 7.37
C TRP A 311 -0.19 11.69 8.41
N PRO A 312 -1.48 11.30 8.48
CA PRO A 312 -1.93 10.20 9.31
C PRO A 312 -1.23 8.89 8.94
N ARG A 313 -0.81 8.14 9.95
CA ARG A 313 -0.10 6.86 9.80
C ARG A 313 -0.87 5.74 10.44
N THR A 314 -0.68 4.54 9.94
CA THR A 314 -1.30 3.32 10.47
C THR A 314 -0.22 2.34 10.90
N PHE A 315 -0.45 1.69 12.04
CA PHE A 315 0.46 0.70 12.60
C PHE A 315 -0.30 -0.58 12.91
N ALA A 316 0.34 -1.70 12.62
CA ALA A 316 -0.08 -3.03 13.03
C ALA A 316 0.95 -3.55 14.04
N LEU A 317 0.54 -3.68 15.31
CA LEU A 317 1.42 -4.13 16.39
C LEU A 317 0.99 -5.53 16.82
N ARG A 318 1.84 -6.52 16.58
CA ARG A 318 1.68 -7.86 17.15
C ARG A 318 2.19 -7.82 18.59
N VAL A 319 1.27 -7.87 19.55
CA VAL A 319 1.58 -7.78 20.99
C VAL A 319 1.47 -9.18 21.58
N THR A 320 2.58 -9.68 22.12
CA THR A 320 2.62 -10.92 22.88
C THR A 320 2.47 -10.62 24.37
N PRO A 321 1.77 -11.48 25.15
CA PRO A 321 1.66 -11.31 26.59
C PRO A 321 3.03 -11.22 27.27
N ALA A 322 3.08 -10.57 28.42
CA ALA A 322 4.25 -10.72 29.28
C ALA A 322 4.35 -12.19 29.69
N THR A 323 5.38 -12.91 29.25
CA THR A 323 5.71 -14.21 29.84
C THR A 323 5.94 -13.98 31.33
N GLU A 324 5.14 -14.64 32.17
CA GLU A 324 5.48 -14.78 33.58
C GLU A 324 6.85 -15.44 33.65
N VAL A 325 7.85 -14.67 34.10
CA VAL A 325 9.12 -15.26 34.53
C VAL A 325 8.79 -16.01 35.81
N GLN A 326 8.64 -17.33 35.70
CA GLN A 326 8.61 -18.24 36.84
C GLN A 326 9.99 -18.29 37.49
#